data_AF-A0A084AA62-F1
#
_entry.id   AF-A0A084AA62-F1
#
_cell.length_a   1.000
_cell.length_b   1.000
_cell.length_c   1.000
_cell.angle_alpha   90.00
_cell.angle_beta   90.00
_cell.angle_gamma   90.00
#
_symmetry.space_group_name_H-M   'P 1'
#
loop_
_entity.id
_entity.type
_entity.pdbx_description
1 polymer ?
#
loop_
_entity_poly.entity_id
_entity_poly.type
_entity_poly.pdbx_seq_one_letter_code
_entity_poly.pdbx_strand_id
1 'polypeptide(L)'
;MTEIDKILPKKLEKQKAFILDHGKIEEGKLKYADDQTSYGWNIKRYNRLKEGAFVLNRHPSKLSKDKKFEIYAGGYVEQISKPDEDGNVRALITHSFNIEPPH
;
A
#
# COMPACT_ATOMS: atom_id res chain seq x y z
N MET A 1 -1.20 -25.20 -16.18
CA MET A 1 -0.44 -24.09 -15.56
C MET A 1 -1.34 -22.89 -15.59
N THR A 2 -1.79 -22.41 -14.44
CA THR A 2 -2.89 -21.45 -14.30
C THR A 2 -2.45 -20.06 -14.78
N GLU A 3 -3.36 -19.29 -15.39
CA GLU A 3 -3.07 -17.95 -15.96
C GLU A 3 -2.53 -16.93 -14.96
N ILE A 4 -2.70 -17.18 -13.66
CA ILE A 4 -2.20 -16.34 -12.56
C ILE A 4 -0.69 -16.07 -12.68
N ASP A 5 0.10 -17.05 -13.12
CA ASP A 5 1.56 -16.88 -13.28
C ASP A 5 1.94 -15.92 -14.44
N LYS A 6 0.99 -15.61 -15.33
CA LYS A 6 1.15 -14.60 -16.39
C LYS A 6 0.69 -13.21 -15.95
N ILE A 7 -0.15 -13.12 -14.93
CA ILE A 7 -0.74 -11.88 -14.43
C ILE A 7 0.13 -11.32 -13.32
N LEU A 8 0.64 -12.18 -12.42
CA LEU A 8 1.47 -11.72 -11.30
C LEU A 8 2.94 -11.56 -11.71
N PRO A 9 3.63 -10.57 -11.14
CA PRO A 9 5.07 -10.41 -11.34
C PRO A 9 5.82 -11.66 -10.89
N LYS A 10 6.94 -11.95 -11.57
CA LYS A 10 7.76 -13.13 -11.27
C LYS A 10 8.16 -13.13 -9.80
N LYS A 11 8.02 -14.29 -9.16
CA LYS A 11 8.47 -14.50 -7.78
C LYS A 11 9.96 -14.15 -7.65
N LEU A 12 10.28 -13.19 -6.80
CA LEU A 12 11.64 -12.85 -6.44
C LEU A 12 12.05 -13.58 -5.15
N GLU A 13 13.33 -13.92 -5.01
CA GLU A 13 13.83 -14.46 -3.75
C GLU A 13 13.65 -13.43 -2.61
N LYS A 14 13.19 -13.90 -1.45
CA LYS A 14 12.99 -13.07 -0.23
C LYS A 14 11.95 -11.95 -0.38
N GLN A 15 10.94 -12.12 -1.25
CA GLN A 15 9.76 -11.23 -1.26
C GLN A 15 9.14 -11.12 0.14
N LYS A 16 8.82 -9.88 0.52
CA LYS A 16 8.14 -9.56 1.78
C LYS A 16 6.74 -9.02 1.48
N ALA A 17 5.85 -9.18 2.44
CA ALA A 17 4.55 -8.55 2.44
C ALA A 17 4.49 -7.47 3.54
N PHE A 18 3.79 -6.37 3.26
CA PHE A 18 3.59 -5.28 4.22
C PHE A 18 2.10 -4.88 4.30
N ILE A 19 1.73 -4.28 5.42
CA ILE A 19 0.43 -3.62 5.58
C ILE A 19 0.68 -2.12 5.58
N LEU A 20 0.00 -1.39 4.69
CA LEU A 20 0.11 0.05 4.50
C LEU A 20 -1.08 0.73 5.16
N ASP A 21 -0.80 1.72 6.00
CA ASP A 21 -1.84 2.50 6.68
C ASP A 21 -2.26 3.68 5.81
N HIS A 22 -3.51 3.67 5.38
CA HIS A 22 -4.17 4.77 4.69
C HIS A 22 -5.19 5.45 5.63
N GLY A 23 -5.75 6.57 5.19
CA GLY A 23 -6.78 7.25 5.97
C GLY A 23 -6.30 8.37 6.89
N LYS A 24 -5.04 8.81 6.83
CA LYS A 24 -4.61 9.95 7.67
C LYS A 24 -5.44 11.18 7.32
N ILE A 25 -6.25 11.65 8.26
CA ILE A 25 -7.01 12.89 8.12
C ILE A 25 -6.11 14.05 8.55
N GLU A 26 -5.93 15.03 7.66
CA GLU A 26 -5.39 16.36 8.00
C GLU A 26 -6.43 17.41 7.62
N GLU A 27 -6.74 18.31 8.56
CA GLU A 27 -7.70 19.41 8.36
C GLU A 27 -9.08 18.97 7.85
N GLY A 28 -9.57 17.81 8.32
CA GLY A 28 -10.87 17.27 7.94
C GLY A 28 -10.93 16.63 6.54
N LYS A 29 -9.78 16.52 5.84
CA LYS A 29 -9.65 15.82 4.56
C LYS A 29 -8.73 14.63 4.70
N LEU A 30 -8.99 13.58 3.94
CA LEU A 30 -8.04 12.49 3.75
C LEU A 30 -6.77 13.07 3.10
N LYS A 31 -5.68 13.13 3.87
CA LYS A 31 -4.38 13.69 3.44
C LYS A 31 -3.86 12.99 2.20
N TYR A 32 -4.06 11.67 2.18
CA TYR A 32 -3.87 10.83 1.02
C TYR A 32 -5.29 10.43 0.66
N ALA A 33 -5.80 10.88 -0.49
CA ALA A 33 -6.90 10.17 -1.13
C ALA A 33 -6.56 8.67 -1.08
N ASP A 34 -7.56 7.78 -0.93
CA ASP A 34 -7.34 6.32 -0.92
C ASP A 34 -6.81 5.86 -2.28
N ASP A 35 -5.61 6.29 -2.62
CA ASP A 35 -4.90 6.01 -3.83
C ASP A 35 -4.26 4.65 -3.60
N GLN A 36 -5.06 3.63 -3.88
CA GLN A 36 -4.63 2.24 -3.81
C GLN A 36 -3.48 1.94 -4.77
N THR A 37 -3.20 2.85 -5.71
CA THR A 37 -2.12 2.75 -6.69
C THR A 37 -0.85 3.45 -6.24
N SER A 38 -0.83 4.10 -5.07
CA SER A 38 0.40 4.67 -4.54
C SER A 38 0.48 4.77 -3.03
N TYR A 39 1.70 4.81 -2.51
CA TYR A 39 1.92 5.01 -1.08
C TYR A 39 3.10 5.95 -0.83
N GLY A 40 2.86 7.04 -0.11
CA GLY A 40 3.87 8.05 0.21
C GLY A 40 4.38 7.91 1.64
N TRP A 41 5.70 7.96 1.84
CA TRP A 41 6.30 8.01 3.18
C TRP A 41 7.64 8.74 3.18
N ASN A 42 8.13 9.08 4.37
CA ASN A 42 9.46 9.64 4.54
C ASN A 42 10.46 8.55 4.93
N ILE A 43 11.53 8.39 4.15
CA ILE A 43 12.53 7.32 4.37
C ILE A 43 13.28 7.49 5.69
N LYS A 44 13.43 8.71 6.21
CA LYS A 44 14.10 8.95 7.50
C LYS A 44 13.29 8.36 8.66
N ARG A 45 11.98 8.16 8.49
CA ARG A 45 11.08 7.59 9.50
C ARG A 45 10.77 6.11 9.24
N TYR A 46 10.55 5.73 7.98
CA TYR A 46 9.99 4.42 7.64
C TYR A 46 10.66 3.76 6.41
N ASN A 47 11.94 3.40 6.47
CA ASN A 47 12.65 2.79 5.33
C ASN A 47 12.54 1.24 5.22
N ARG A 48 11.34 0.69 5.40
CA ARG A 48 11.13 -0.78 5.38
C ARG A 48 10.53 -1.32 4.08
N LEU A 49 9.72 -0.52 3.39
CA LEU A 49 9.09 -0.91 2.13
C LEU A 49 10.16 -1.06 1.04
N LYS A 50 10.01 -2.07 0.18
CA LYS A 50 10.94 -2.40 -0.90
C LYS A 50 10.16 -2.68 -2.19
N GLU A 51 10.79 -2.37 -3.32
CA GLU A 51 10.33 -2.82 -4.63
C GLU A 51 10.21 -4.34 -4.64
N GLY A 52 9.19 -4.84 -5.31
CA GLY A 52 8.87 -6.26 -5.36
C GLY A 52 8.07 -6.80 -4.18
N ALA A 53 7.67 -5.95 -3.24
CA ALA A 53 6.85 -6.36 -2.11
C ALA A 53 5.36 -6.42 -2.44
N PHE A 54 4.67 -7.38 -1.85
CA PHE A 54 3.20 -7.38 -1.82
C PHE A 54 2.70 -6.49 -0.68
N VAL A 55 1.56 -5.83 -0.88
CA VAL A 55 0.98 -4.92 0.10
C VAL A 55 -0.51 -5.15 0.28
N LEU A 56 -0.96 -4.94 1.52
CA LEU A 56 -2.37 -4.81 1.87
C LEU A 56 -2.60 -3.41 2.43
N ASN A 57 -3.64 -2.74 1.94
CA ASN A 57 -4.01 -1.40 2.38
C ASN A 57 -5.03 -1.50 3.51
N ARG A 58 -4.77 -0.76 4.58
CA ARG A 58 -5.52 -0.81 5.83
C ARG A 58 -6.04 0.57 6.21
N HIS A 59 -7.29 0.64 6.66
CA HIS A 59 -7.75 1.73 7.52
C HIS A 59 -7.54 1.35 8.99
N PRO A 60 -6.67 2.06 9.74
CA PRO A 60 -6.45 1.78 11.15
C PRO A 60 -7.72 1.90 11.98
N SER A 61 -7.80 1.12 13.07
CA SER A 61 -8.92 1.15 14.03
C SER A 61 -9.21 2.51 14.65
N LYS A 62 -8.22 3.40 14.69
CA LYS A 62 -8.39 4.78 15.16
C LYS A 62 -9.36 5.59 14.29
N LEU A 63 -9.53 5.19 13.03
CA LEU A 63 -10.35 5.90 12.05
C LEU A 63 -11.73 5.25 11.85
N SER A 64 -11.92 4.01 12.28
CA SER A 64 -13.17 3.28 12.11
C SER A 64 -14.15 3.52 13.25
N LYS A 65 -15.45 3.48 12.95
CA LYS A 65 -16.52 3.70 13.94
C LYS A 65 -16.64 2.55 14.95
N ASP A 66 -16.29 1.33 14.55
CA ASP A 66 -16.38 0.11 15.35
C ASP A 66 -15.07 -0.24 16.09
N LYS A 67 -14.05 0.62 15.96
CA LYS A 67 -12.69 0.42 16.51
C LYS A 67 -11.99 -0.83 15.99
N LYS A 68 -12.39 -1.37 14.83
CA LYS A 68 -11.68 -2.44 14.13
C LYS A 68 -10.89 -1.88 12.95
N PHE A 69 -9.77 -2.50 12.61
CA PHE A 69 -9.10 -2.13 11.36
C PHE A 69 -9.81 -2.81 10.18
N GLU A 70 -9.77 -2.16 9.02
CA GLU A 70 -10.32 -2.69 7.78
C GLU A 70 -9.18 -2.89 6.78
N ILE A 71 -9.12 -4.06 6.13
CA ILE A 71 -8.28 -4.26 4.95
C ILE A 71 -9.21 -4.17 3.74
N TYR A 72 -8.96 -3.18 2.89
CA TYR A 72 -9.90 -2.82 1.82
C TYR A 72 -9.31 -3.00 0.41
N ALA A 73 -7.98 -3.11 0.31
CA ALA A 73 -7.31 -3.28 -0.97
C ALA A 73 -5.93 -3.92 -0.77
N GLY A 74 -5.24 -4.19 -1.88
CA GLY A 74 -3.84 -4.58 -1.90
C GLY A 74 -3.23 -4.46 -3.28
N GLY A 75 -1.98 -4.87 -3.41
CA GLY A 75 -1.27 -4.85 -4.68
C GLY A 75 0.20 -5.21 -4.57
N TYR A 76 0.98 -4.77 -5.55
CA TYR A 76 2.40 -5.04 -5.69
C TYR A 76 3.19 -3.74 -5.87
N VAL A 77 4.24 -3.56 -5.08
CA VAL A 77 5.14 -2.39 -5.21
C VAL A 77 6.03 -2.60 -6.42
N GLU A 78 5.70 -1.95 -7.53
CA GLU A 78 6.48 -2.02 -8.76
C GLU A 78 7.74 -1.16 -8.68
N GLN A 79 7.58 0.08 -8.22
CA GLN A 79 8.66 1.05 -8.18
C GLN A 79 8.55 1.95 -6.95
N ILE A 80 9.69 2.42 -6.44
CA ILE A 80 9.76 3.47 -5.42
C ILE A 80 10.50 4.67 -6.02
N SER A 81 9.92 5.86 -5.93
CA SER A 81 10.56 7.08 -6.40
C SER A 81 11.88 7.34 -5.67
N LYS A 82 12.77 8.11 -6.32
CA LYS A 82 13.91 8.70 -5.60
C LYS A 82 13.39 9.62 -4.48
N PRO A 83 14.12 9.72 -3.35
CA PRO A 83 13.76 10.65 -2.29
C PRO A 83 13.87 12.10 -2.77
N ASP A 84 12.90 12.93 -2.39
CA ASP A 84 13.00 14.39 -2.52
C ASP A 84 13.99 14.98 -1.49
N GLU A 85 14.15 16.31 -1.49
CA GLU A 85 15.05 17.04 -0.59
C GLU A 85 14.75 16.77 0.91
N ASP A 86 13.49 16.52 1.24
CA ASP A 86 13.03 16.22 2.59
C ASP A 86 13.12 14.72 2.93
N GLY A 87 13.39 13.87 1.95
CA GLY A 87 13.44 12.41 2.06
C GLY A 87 12.08 11.73 1.93
N ASN A 88 11.10 12.37 1.32
CA ASN A 88 9.84 11.71 0.98
C ASN A 88 10.00 10.92 -0.32
N VAL A 89 9.37 9.76 -0.35
CA VAL A 89 9.28 8.88 -1.52
C VAL A 89 7.84 8.46 -1.73
N ARG A 90 7.54 8.00 -2.94
CA ARG A 90 6.25 7.43 -3.31
C ARG A 90 6.45 6.08 -3.99
N ALA A 91 5.77 5.06 -3.51
CA ALA A 91 5.66 3.78 -4.19
C ALA A 91 4.56 3.85 -5.25
N LEU A 92 4.82 3.27 -6.42
CA LEU A 92 3.80 2.89 -7.40
C LEU A 92 3.34 1.46 -7.10
N ILE A 93 2.04 1.30 -6.88
CA ILE A 93 1.40 0.02 -6.59
C ILE A 93 0.63 -0.43 -7.83
N THR A 94 1.03 -1.55 -8.41
CA THR A 94 0.35 -2.19 -9.55
C THR A 94 -0.31 -3.49 -9.14
N HIS A 95 -1.04 -4.11 -10.08
CA HIS A 95 -1.83 -5.31 -9.82
C HIS A 95 -2.75 -5.10 -8.61
N SER A 96 -3.27 -3.88 -8.49
CA SER A 96 -4.10 -3.47 -7.37
C SER A 96 -5.43 -4.21 -7.44
N PHE A 97 -5.94 -4.56 -6.27
CA PHE A 97 -7.23 -5.20 -6.12
C PHE A 97 -7.98 -4.58 -4.96
N ASN A 98 -9.31 -4.63 -5.05
CA ASN A 98 -10.22 -4.26 -3.99
C ASN A 98 -10.74 -5.50 -3.27
N ILE A 99 -11.00 -5.35 -1.99
CA ILE A 99 -11.74 -6.34 -1.21
C ILE A 99 -13.15 -5.79 -1.07
N GLU A 100 -14.08 -6.38 -1.81
CA GLU A 100 -15.50 -6.06 -1.74
C GLU A 100 -16.18 -7.10 -0.83
N PRO A 101 -16.71 -6.70 0.34
CA PRO A 101 -17.45 -7.61 1.20
C PRO A 101 -18.68 -8.16 0.48
N PRO A 102 -19.06 -9.43 0.73
CA PRO A 102 -20.31 -9.97 0.19
C PRO A 102 -21.51 -9.17 0.71
N HIS A 103 -22.51 -9.03 -0.15
CA HIS A 103 -23.81 -8.41 0.17
C HIS A 103 -24.69 -9.33 1.02
#